data_AF-A0A3N5R7S0-F1
#
_entry.id   AF-A0A3N5R7S0-F1
#
_cell.length_a   1.000
_cell.length_b   1.000
_cell.length_c   1.000
_cell.angle_alpha   90.00
_cell.angle_beta   90.00
_cell.angle_gamma   90.00
#
_symmetry.space_group_name_H-M   'P 1'
#
loop_
_entity.id
_entity.type
_entity.pdbx_description
1 polymer ?
#
loop_
_entity_poly.entity_id
_entity_poly.type
_entity_poly.pdbx_seq_one_letter_code
_entity_poly.pdbx_strand_id
1 'polypeptide(L)'
;MRGHLSAPPAHHSSSDQRERAIPASCGSTSRVKGGSLVWQRLVLAAIGCLLSLSGAQAQSTPSPFPYRLAPIDYFGDTSEPVARLMAQLTAGQRELKYSADSGYLASLLDALDVPACSQMLIFAKNAANARRISPENPRALYFNDVVSIGWTPGAAALEIAAVDAHKGAVFYTLQQRADEPPRFHREDSCLTCHVTEGTLQVPGFILRSFVTDAQGRPRQGFSPVDHATPYEKRWGGWYVTGAPREFQHLGNLSTAETLLTFDRLGTRVPTIDLAARLPDLKHLRGSSDILPLLVHDHQTRVQTLLTRLRYEAEFDRPLDTLEPLTRALLFANEPPLPAPVEGDSDYRNWFEQQGDHATASRRLREFDLKSRLFRHGCSWLIDSPGCRTLPQSVRQRLFRRIGEIIGSPSPPAGFRALGEAEREELLQLLRETVAGFQEALPD
;
A
#
# COMPACT_ATOMS: atom_id res chain seq x y z
N MET A 1 -65.55 -27.87 -32.39
CA MET A 1 -65.10 -26.89 -33.41
C MET A 1 -63.66 -26.53 -33.01
N ARG A 2 -62.56 -27.08 -33.57
CA ARG A 2 -62.09 -27.36 -34.95
C ARG A 2 -61.81 -26.10 -35.80
N GLY A 3 -60.57 -26.01 -36.32
CA GLY A 3 -59.97 -24.93 -37.13
C GLY A 3 -58.84 -24.22 -36.36
N HIS A 4 -57.54 -24.57 -36.40
CA HIS A 4 -56.65 -25.29 -37.34
C HIS A 4 -56.09 -24.48 -38.54
N LEU A 5 -54.76 -24.59 -38.72
CA LEU A 5 -53.89 -24.24 -39.88
C LEU A 5 -53.47 -22.74 -39.99
N SER A 6 -52.26 -22.36 -40.43
CA SER A 6 -51.02 -23.14 -40.72
C SER A 6 -49.73 -22.28 -40.79
N ALA A 7 -48.57 -22.97 -40.84
CA ALA A 7 -47.29 -22.56 -41.46
C ALA A 7 -46.83 -23.70 -42.42
N PRO A 8 -45.67 -23.69 -43.14
CA PRO A 8 -44.69 -22.64 -43.49
C PRO A 8 -44.68 -22.44 -45.04
N PRO A 9 -43.56 -22.33 -45.83
CA PRO A 9 -42.34 -23.17 -45.85
C PRO A 9 -40.99 -22.43 -45.92
N ALA A 10 -39.90 -23.21 -45.83
CA ALA A 10 -38.52 -22.78 -46.12
C ALA A 10 -38.08 -23.22 -47.52
N HIS A 11 -37.01 -22.63 -48.06
CA HIS A 11 -36.29 -23.16 -49.23
C HIS A 11 -34.76 -23.13 -49.03
N HIS A 12 -34.13 -24.27 -49.32
CA HIS A 12 -32.67 -24.45 -49.45
C HIS A 12 -32.24 -24.36 -50.92
N SER A 13 -31.01 -23.86 -51.15
CA SER A 13 -30.01 -24.25 -52.18
C SER A 13 -29.20 -23.02 -52.61
N SER A 14 -27.93 -23.05 -53.00
CA SER A 14 -26.77 -23.95 -52.81
C SER A 14 -25.56 -23.25 -53.47
N SER A 15 -24.32 -23.69 -53.23
CA SER A 15 -23.13 -23.55 -54.13
C SER A 15 -22.99 -22.27 -54.99
N ASP A 16 -21.94 -21.45 -54.82
CA ASP A 16 -20.68 -21.79 -55.49
C ASP A 16 -19.44 -21.06 -54.93
N GLN A 17 -18.30 -21.76 -54.93
CA GLN A 17 -16.97 -21.16 -54.77
C GLN A 17 -16.51 -20.57 -56.11
N ARG A 18 -15.95 -19.36 -56.11
CA ARG A 18 -14.96 -18.97 -57.14
C ARG A 18 -13.83 -18.12 -56.56
N GLU A 19 -12.64 -18.71 -56.61
CA GLU A 19 -11.36 -18.03 -56.39
C GLU A 19 -11.17 -16.89 -57.40
N ARG A 20 -10.43 -15.84 -57.01
CA ARG A 20 -9.87 -14.87 -57.96
C ARG A 20 -8.35 -14.96 -57.93
N ALA A 21 -7.82 -15.63 -58.95
CA ALA A 21 -6.39 -15.77 -59.19
C ALA A 21 -5.76 -14.45 -59.73
N ILE A 22 -4.46 -14.35 -59.50
CA ILE A 22 -3.58 -13.24 -59.91
C ILE A 22 -3.28 -13.37 -61.42
N PRO A 23 -3.26 -12.27 -62.21
CA PRO A 23 -2.82 -12.32 -63.60
C PRO A 23 -1.29 -12.37 -63.70
N ALA A 24 -0.78 -13.29 -64.52
CA ALA A 24 0.62 -13.32 -64.94
C ALA A 24 0.73 -12.92 -66.42
N SER A 25 1.82 -12.24 -66.82
CA SER A 25 2.18 -12.10 -68.23
C SER A 25 3.71 -12.00 -68.49
N CYS A 26 4.14 -12.75 -69.50
CA CYS A 26 5.34 -12.61 -70.35
C CYS A 26 6.70 -12.21 -69.74
N GLY A 27 7.42 -13.24 -69.27
CA GLY A 27 8.67 -13.76 -69.85
C GLY A 27 9.57 -12.91 -70.77
N SER A 28 10.88 -12.99 -70.50
CA SER A 28 11.91 -13.22 -71.52
C SER A 28 13.08 -14.03 -70.93
N THR A 29 13.79 -14.79 -71.76
CA THR A 29 14.85 -15.75 -71.35
C THR A 29 16.25 -15.27 -71.73
N SER A 30 17.23 -15.45 -70.85
CA SER A 30 18.64 -15.59 -71.26
C SER A 30 19.38 -16.59 -70.35
N ARG A 31 20.40 -17.26 -70.90
CA ARG A 31 21.07 -18.43 -70.29
C ARG A 31 22.34 -18.07 -69.52
N VAL A 32 22.48 -18.64 -68.33
CA VAL A 32 23.64 -19.40 -67.82
C VAL A 32 25.06 -18.86 -68.11
N LYS A 33 25.85 -18.64 -67.03
CA LYS A 33 27.20 -19.20 -66.86
C LYS A 33 27.70 -19.16 -65.42
N GLY A 34 28.53 -20.14 -65.07
CA GLY A 34 28.86 -20.59 -63.71
C GLY A 34 29.68 -19.64 -62.82
N GLY A 35 29.77 -20.01 -61.53
CA GLY A 35 30.46 -19.24 -60.49
C GLY A 35 30.54 -19.96 -59.14
N SER A 36 31.40 -20.98 -59.06
CA SER A 36 31.99 -21.63 -57.85
C SER A 36 31.19 -21.72 -56.52
N LEU A 37 30.95 -22.96 -56.08
CA LEU A 37 30.59 -23.31 -54.70
C LEU A 37 31.75 -22.98 -53.72
N VAL A 38 31.80 -21.76 -53.18
CA VAL A 38 32.66 -21.43 -52.02
C VAL A 38 31.92 -20.59 -50.96
N TRP A 39 30.94 -19.77 -51.34
CA TRP A 39 30.35 -18.74 -50.46
C TRP A 39 29.23 -19.21 -49.50
N GLN A 40 28.87 -20.49 -49.49
CA GLN A 40 27.81 -21.02 -48.59
C GLN A 40 28.31 -21.61 -47.26
N ARG A 41 29.62 -21.58 -46.97
CA ARG A 41 30.18 -22.12 -45.71
C ARG A 41 30.75 -21.09 -44.72
N LEU A 42 30.81 -19.80 -45.08
CA LEU A 42 31.30 -18.75 -44.17
C LEU A 42 30.19 -17.94 -43.47
N VAL A 43 28.96 -17.93 -44.00
CA VAL A 43 27.83 -17.21 -43.36
C VAL A 43 27.30 -17.94 -42.11
N LEU A 44 27.39 -19.28 -42.08
CA LEU A 44 26.91 -20.08 -40.94
C LEU A 44 27.82 -20.04 -39.70
N ALA A 45 29.10 -19.67 -39.85
CA ALA A 45 30.02 -19.50 -38.72
C ALA A 45 29.84 -18.15 -38.00
N ALA A 46 29.49 -17.09 -38.75
CA ALA A 46 29.27 -15.75 -38.17
C ALA A 46 27.96 -15.65 -37.36
N ILE A 47 26.91 -16.37 -37.77
CA ILE A 47 25.63 -16.43 -37.04
C ILE A 47 25.77 -17.30 -35.78
N GLY A 48 26.60 -18.35 -35.81
CA GLY A 48 26.84 -19.23 -34.66
C GLY A 48 27.59 -18.59 -33.48
N CYS A 49 28.43 -17.57 -33.73
CA CYS A 49 29.19 -16.89 -32.66
C CYS A 49 28.50 -15.63 -32.10
N LEU A 50 27.44 -15.12 -32.72
CA LEU A 50 26.68 -13.96 -32.24
C LEU A 50 25.45 -14.31 -31.39
N LEU A 51 25.08 -15.60 -31.30
CA LEU A 51 23.95 -16.08 -30.47
C LEU A 51 24.37 -16.55 -29.07
N SER A 52 25.68 -16.56 -28.75
CA SER A 52 26.22 -17.06 -27.47
C SER A 52 26.40 -15.99 -26.39
N LEU A 53 26.00 -14.73 -26.65
CA LEU A 53 26.16 -13.59 -25.73
C LEU A 53 24.84 -12.94 -25.29
N SER A 54 23.70 -13.45 -25.77
CA SER A 54 22.41 -13.23 -25.12
C SER A 54 22.31 -14.14 -23.90
N GLY A 55 23.16 -13.87 -22.90
CA GLY A 55 23.01 -14.40 -21.56
C GLY A 55 21.68 -13.92 -21.03
N ALA A 56 20.65 -14.75 -21.15
CA ALA A 56 19.37 -14.51 -20.51
C ALA A 56 19.65 -14.43 -19.01
N GLN A 57 19.69 -13.21 -18.48
CA GLN A 57 19.54 -12.97 -17.06
C GLN A 57 18.14 -13.44 -16.72
N ALA A 58 18.02 -14.72 -16.41
CA ALA A 58 16.90 -15.24 -15.65
C ALA A 58 16.89 -14.41 -14.37
N GLN A 59 15.97 -13.45 -14.31
CA GLN A 59 15.64 -12.76 -13.08
C GLN A 59 15.08 -13.83 -12.14
N SER A 60 15.97 -14.43 -11.37
CA SER A 60 15.62 -15.36 -10.31
C SER A 60 14.75 -14.60 -9.34
N THR A 61 13.44 -14.82 -9.41
CA THR A 61 12.50 -14.32 -8.42
C THR A 61 13.05 -14.77 -7.06
N PRO A 62 13.33 -13.85 -6.12
CA PRO A 62 13.93 -14.22 -4.86
C PRO A 62 13.07 -15.30 -4.19
N SER A 63 13.72 -16.40 -3.80
CA SER A 63 13.04 -17.47 -3.08
C SER A 63 12.38 -16.88 -1.82
N PRO A 64 11.13 -17.23 -1.49
CA PRO A 64 10.48 -16.74 -0.27
C PRO A 64 11.35 -16.91 0.98
N PHE A 65 11.16 -16.04 1.97
CA PHE A 65 11.83 -16.23 3.26
C PHE A 65 11.19 -17.37 4.04
N PRO A 66 11.97 -18.25 4.71
CA PRO A 66 11.44 -19.26 5.62
C PRO A 66 11.07 -18.63 6.97
N TYR A 67 10.20 -17.61 6.96
CA TYR A 67 9.86 -16.75 8.10
C TYR A 67 9.26 -17.50 9.31
N ARG A 68 8.79 -18.74 9.12
CA ARG A 68 8.29 -19.63 10.19
C ARG A 68 9.41 -20.30 11.00
N LEU A 69 10.67 -20.13 10.60
CA LEU A 69 11.84 -20.69 11.26
C LEU A 69 12.74 -19.57 11.79
N ALA A 70 13.67 -19.93 12.68
CA ALA A 70 14.76 -19.05 13.09
C ALA A 70 15.56 -18.55 11.85
N PRO A 71 16.10 -17.31 11.90
CA PRO A 71 16.12 -16.40 13.04
C PRO A 71 14.84 -15.58 13.27
N ILE A 72 13.88 -15.58 12.34
CA ILE A 72 12.66 -14.76 12.46
C ILE A 72 11.65 -15.36 13.44
N ASP A 73 11.42 -16.67 13.36
CA ASP A 73 10.40 -17.42 14.12
C ASP A 73 9.09 -16.63 14.28
N TYR A 74 8.36 -16.45 13.17
CA TYR A 74 7.20 -15.58 13.15
C TYR A 74 6.17 -15.92 14.24
N PHE A 75 5.95 -17.21 14.55
CA PHE A 75 4.90 -17.64 15.47
C PHE A 75 5.32 -17.70 16.95
N GLY A 76 6.60 -17.62 17.27
CA GLY A 76 7.06 -17.41 18.65
C GLY A 76 6.59 -16.07 19.24
N ASP A 77 6.92 -15.85 20.51
CA ASP A 77 6.48 -14.70 21.30
C ASP A 77 6.84 -13.34 20.70
N THR A 78 6.06 -12.32 21.05
CA THR A 78 6.24 -10.92 20.63
C THR A 78 6.03 -9.99 21.82
N SER A 79 6.52 -8.76 21.74
CA SER A 79 6.39 -7.75 22.80
C SER A 79 5.74 -6.45 22.32
N GLU A 80 5.06 -6.49 21.16
CA GLU A 80 4.31 -5.38 20.58
C GLU A 80 3.06 -4.99 21.44
N PRO A 81 2.43 -3.82 21.22
CA PRO A 81 1.39 -3.28 22.10
C PRO A 81 0.22 -4.22 22.41
N VAL A 82 -0.24 -5.02 21.44
CA VAL A 82 -1.35 -5.98 21.59
C VAL A 82 -0.92 -7.16 22.46
N ALA A 83 0.24 -7.77 22.21
CA ALA A 83 0.80 -8.80 23.08
C ALA A 83 0.96 -8.31 24.54
N ARG A 84 1.42 -7.07 24.75
CA ARG A 84 1.50 -6.46 26.09
C ARG A 84 0.12 -6.25 26.71
N LEU A 85 -0.87 -5.80 25.94
CA LEU A 85 -2.25 -5.65 26.40
C LEU A 85 -2.87 -7.01 26.79
N MET A 86 -2.63 -8.06 25.99
CA MET A 86 -3.09 -9.42 26.30
C MET A 86 -2.51 -9.92 27.64
N ALA A 87 -1.22 -9.65 27.90
CA ALA A 87 -0.59 -9.97 29.18
C ALA A 87 -1.20 -9.17 30.35
N GLN A 88 -1.45 -7.87 30.17
CA GLN A 88 -2.09 -7.00 31.18
C GLN A 88 -3.51 -7.45 31.51
N LEU A 89 -4.31 -7.82 30.51
CA LEU A 89 -5.66 -8.36 30.68
C LEU A 89 -5.63 -9.70 31.42
N THR A 90 -4.72 -10.60 31.04
CA THR A 90 -4.54 -11.91 31.71
C THR A 90 -4.12 -11.75 33.17
N ALA A 91 -3.31 -10.74 33.49
CA ALA A 91 -2.87 -10.42 34.84
C ALA A 91 -3.90 -9.60 35.66
N GLY A 92 -5.06 -9.24 35.09
CA GLY A 92 -6.04 -8.38 35.75
C GLY A 92 -5.58 -6.93 35.99
N GLN A 93 -4.49 -6.50 35.32
CA GLN A 93 -3.93 -5.16 35.43
C GLN A 93 -4.68 -4.12 34.57
N ARG A 94 -5.49 -4.59 33.63
CA ARG A 94 -6.33 -3.78 32.74
C ARG A 94 -7.63 -4.52 32.44
N GLU A 95 -8.62 -3.78 31.94
CA GLU A 95 -9.93 -4.29 31.53
C GLU A 95 -10.33 -3.59 30.22
N LEU A 96 -11.04 -4.29 29.33
CA LEU A 96 -11.71 -3.68 28.17
C LEU A 96 -13.21 -3.58 28.46
N LYS A 97 -13.78 -2.40 28.25
CA LYS A 97 -15.20 -2.11 28.52
C LYS A 97 -16.02 -2.37 27.26
N TYR A 98 -17.02 -3.25 27.36
CA TYR A 98 -17.97 -3.49 26.28
C TYR A 98 -19.01 -2.37 26.20
N SER A 99 -19.30 -1.88 25.00
CA SER A 99 -20.37 -0.93 24.68
C SER A 99 -21.42 -1.57 23.77
N ALA A 100 -22.70 -1.20 23.91
CA ALA A 100 -23.77 -1.76 23.07
C ALA A 100 -23.56 -1.46 21.57
N ASP A 101 -23.04 -0.27 21.24
CA ASP A 101 -22.95 0.23 19.86
C ASP A 101 -21.69 -0.24 19.12
N SER A 102 -20.56 -0.32 19.82
CA SER A 102 -19.24 -0.60 19.23
C SER A 102 -18.51 -1.82 19.82
N GLY A 103 -19.14 -2.52 20.77
CA GLY A 103 -18.51 -3.57 21.56
C GLY A 103 -17.29 -3.04 22.31
N TYR A 104 -16.17 -3.76 22.24
CA TYR A 104 -14.91 -3.36 22.84
C TYR A 104 -14.16 -2.24 22.10
N LEU A 105 -14.58 -1.81 20.90
CA LEU A 105 -13.80 -0.95 20.01
C LEU A 105 -13.28 0.31 20.71
N ALA A 106 -14.14 1.12 21.30
CA ALA A 106 -13.73 2.37 21.95
C ALA A 106 -12.72 2.12 23.09
N SER A 107 -12.92 1.06 23.88
CA SER A 107 -11.98 0.69 24.95
C SER A 107 -10.67 0.11 24.44
N LEU A 108 -10.67 -0.55 23.27
CA LEU A 108 -9.47 -1.09 22.65
C LEU A 108 -8.62 0.02 22.01
N LEU A 109 -9.26 1.02 21.42
CA LEU A 109 -8.62 2.21 20.87
C LEU A 109 -7.89 2.99 21.98
N ASP A 110 -8.58 3.28 23.09
CA ASP A 110 -7.97 3.82 24.31
C ASP A 110 -6.86 2.91 24.86
N ALA A 111 -7.08 1.60 24.86
CA ALA A 111 -6.11 0.64 25.38
C ALA A 111 -4.77 0.64 24.64
N LEU A 112 -4.80 0.92 23.33
CA LEU A 112 -3.65 0.83 22.44
C LEU A 112 -3.16 2.19 21.92
N ASP A 113 -3.68 3.29 22.48
CA ASP A 113 -3.42 4.68 22.06
C ASP A 113 -3.63 4.90 20.56
N VAL A 114 -4.76 4.40 20.05
CA VAL A 114 -5.17 4.53 18.65
C VAL A 114 -6.28 5.59 18.58
N PRO A 115 -6.03 6.75 17.95
CA PRO A 115 -6.96 7.87 17.99
C PRO A 115 -8.18 7.64 17.09
N ALA A 116 -9.38 7.90 17.61
CA ALA A 116 -10.61 7.77 16.82
C ALA A 116 -10.66 8.71 15.58
N CYS A 117 -9.95 9.85 15.62
CA CYS A 117 -9.83 10.77 14.48
C CYS A 117 -8.94 10.24 13.33
N SER A 118 -8.23 9.12 13.50
CA SER A 118 -7.55 8.41 12.39
C SER A 118 -8.49 7.64 11.46
N GLN A 119 -9.81 7.71 11.70
CA GLN A 119 -10.81 6.90 11.00
C GLN A 119 -10.74 7.08 9.47
N MET A 120 -10.53 5.96 8.78
CA MET A 120 -10.72 5.81 7.34
C MET A 120 -11.83 4.80 7.07
N LEU A 121 -12.70 5.04 6.09
CA LEU A 121 -13.84 4.20 5.76
C LEU A 121 -13.68 3.55 4.38
N ILE A 122 -13.80 2.23 4.33
CA ILE A 122 -13.60 1.38 3.15
C ILE A 122 -14.90 0.63 2.83
N PHE A 123 -15.46 0.87 1.65
CA PHE A 123 -16.65 0.15 1.15
C PHE A 123 -16.30 -0.96 0.15
N ALA A 124 -15.03 -1.11 -0.23
CA ALA A 124 -14.56 -2.23 -1.04
C ALA A 124 -14.67 -3.58 -0.30
N LYS A 125 -15.29 -4.56 -0.96
CA LYS A 125 -15.46 -5.95 -0.49
C LYS A 125 -14.19 -6.79 -0.69
N ASN A 126 -13.07 -6.38 -0.09
CA ASN A 126 -11.76 -7.02 -0.25
C ASN A 126 -11.01 -7.28 1.08
N ALA A 127 -11.72 -7.31 2.21
CA ALA A 127 -11.25 -7.65 3.55
C ALA A 127 -11.99 -8.89 4.12
N ALA A 128 -11.59 -9.41 5.29
CA ALA A 128 -12.14 -10.67 5.82
C ALA A 128 -13.67 -10.61 6.05
N ASN A 129 -14.18 -9.45 6.45
CA ASN A 129 -15.62 -9.20 6.64
C ASN A 129 -16.40 -8.82 5.35
N ALA A 130 -15.91 -9.13 4.15
CA ALA A 130 -16.47 -8.70 2.85
C ALA A 130 -17.98 -8.94 2.63
N ARG A 131 -18.62 -9.88 3.34
CA ARG A 131 -20.08 -10.09 3.30
C ARG A 131 -20.89 -8.99 3.99
N ARG A 132 -20.29 -8.27 4.95
CA ARG A 132 -20.93 -7.19 5.74
C ARG A 132 -20.60 -5.79 5.23
N ILE A 133 -19.47 -5.63 4.56
CA ILE A 133 -19.00 -4.37 4.00
C ILE A 133 -19.90 -3.98 2.83
N SER A 134 -20.35 -2.73 2.74
CA SER A 134 -20.97 -2.13 1.55
C SER A 134 -20.74 -0.61 1.56
N PRO A 135 -21.15 0.15 0.52
CA PRO A 135 -21.23 1.60 0.60
C PRO A 135 -22.01 2.10 1.83
N GLU A 136 -23.14 1.46 2.13
CA GLU A 136 -24.05 1.80 3.23
C GLU A 136 -23.53 1.34 4.61
N ASN A 137 -22.63 0.34 4.64
CA ASN A 137 -22.02 -0.19 5.85
C ASN A 137 -20.51 -0.40 5.66
N PRO A 138 -19.71 0.69 5.59
CA PRO A 138 -18.29 0.58 5.33
C PRO A 138 -17.54 -0.04 6.52
N ARG A 139 -16.37 -0.61 6.24
CA ARG A 139 -15.37 -0.98 7.24
C ARG A 139 -14.62 0.28 7.66
N ALA A 140 -14.55 0.57 8.95
CA ALA A 140 -13.57 1.51 9.48
C ALA A 140 -12.20 0.85 9.65
N LEU A 141 -11.16 1.65 9.48
CA LEU A 141 -9.79 1.39 9.89
C LEU A 141 -9.32 2.59 10.74
N TYR A 142 -8.81 2.32 11.93
CA TYR A 142 -8.17 3.29 12.82
C TYR A 142 -6.69 2.89 12.98
N PHE A 143 -5.78 3.83 13.19
CA PHE A 143 -4.35 3.52 13.34
C PHE A 143 -3.56 4.55 14.15
N ASN A 144 -2.47 4.05 14.77
CA ASN A 144 -1.31 4.85 15.17
C ASN A 144 -0.06 4.30 14.43
N ASP A 145 1.15 4.65 14.86
CA ASP A 145 2.40 4.25 14.19
C ASP A 145 2.67 2.73 14.14
N VAL A 146 2.04 1.95 15.02
CA VAL A 146 2.38 0.53 15.26
C VAL A 146 1.17 -0.38 15.42
N VAL A 147 -0.05 0.14 15.50
CA VAL A 147 -1.30 -0.63 15.58
C VAL A 147 -2.31 -0.09 14.59
N SER A 148 -3.00 -0.98 13.89
CA SER A 148 -4.19 -0.70 13.08
C SER A 148 -5.34 -1.60 13.51
N ILE A 149 -6.54 -1.03 13.70
CA ILE A 149 -7.75 -1.73 14.12
C ILE A 149 -8.84 -1.54 13.07
N GLY A 150 -9.29 -2.64 12.49
CA GLY A 150 -10.40 -2.72 11.54
C GLY A 150 -11.71 -3.13 12.22
N TRP A 151 -12.81 -2.46 11.87
CA TRP A 151 -14.15 -2.82 12.33
C TRP A 151 -15.18 -2.60 11.23
N THR A 152 -16.15 -3.51 11.12
CA THR A 152 -17.37 -3.29 10.34
C THR A 152 -18.56 -3.40 11.31
N PRO A 153 -19.51 -2.46 11.33
CA PRO A 153 -20.65 -2.53 12.23
C PRO A 153 -21.39 -3.87 12.12
N GLY A 154 -21.65 -4.49 13.29
CA GLY A 154 -22.23 -5.83 13.40
C GLY A 154 -21.29 -7.00 13.07
N ALA A 155 -19.98 -6.79 12.84
CA ALA A 155 -19.01 -7.87 12.76
C ALA A 155 -18.81 -8.56 14.12
N ALA A 156 -18.58 -9.87 14.10
CA ALA A 156 -18.41 -10.69 15.31
C ALA A 156 -17.03 -10.52 15.98
N ALA A 157 -16.08 -9.86 15.31
CA ALA A 157 -14.76 -9.56 15.84
C ALA A 157 -14.21 -8.25 15.26
N LEU A 158 -13.31 -7.63 16.01
CA LEU A 158 -12.38 -6.62 15.52
C LEU A 158 -11.21 -7.31 14.82
N GLU A 159 -10.74 -6.73 13.72
CA GLU A 159 -9.50 -7.13 13.03
C GLU A 159 -8.37 -6.24 13.57
N ILE A 160 -7.21 -6.79 13.92
CA ILE A 160 -6.10 -6.04 14.49
C ILE A 160 -4.81 -6.42 13.78
N ALA A 161 -4.01 -5.44 13.42
CA ALA A 161 -2.64 -5.63 12.94
C ALA A 161 -1.70 -4.77 13.78
N ALA A 162 -0.64 -5.37 14.31
CA ALA A 162 0.37 -4.67 15.11
C ALA A 162 1.78 -4.93 14.57
N VAL A 163 2.67 -3.94 14.68
CA VAL A 163 4.03 -4.01 14.14
C VAL A 163 4.97 -4.52 15.22
N ASP A 164 5.45 -5.74 15.05
CA ASP A 164 6.61 -6.25 15.77
C ASP A 164 7.90 -5.83 15.03
N ALA A 165 8.87 -5.29 15.75
CA ALA A 165 10.09 -4.74 15.19
C ALA A 165 11.04 -5.79 14.56
N HIS A 166 10.83 -7.07 14.86
CA HIS A 166 11.57 -8.22 14.33
C HIS A 166 10.76 -9.05 13.34
N LYS A 167 9.45 -9.22 13.58
CA LYS A 167 8.59 -10.16 12.82
C LYS A 167 7.68 -9.48 11.80
N GLY A 168 7.61 -8.14 11.78
CA GLY A 168 6.74 -7.38 10.88
C GLY A 168 5.30 -7.31 11.39
N ALA A 169 4.34 -7.29 10.47
CA ALA A 169 2.92 -7.22 10.83
C ALA A 169 2.45 -8.54 11.50
N VAL A 170 1.92 -8.42 12.71
CA VAL A 170 1.29 -9.48 13.51
C VAL A 170 -0.22 -9.28 13.54
N PHE A 171 -0.97 -10.30 13.15
CA PHE A 171 -2.42 -10.20 12.98
C PHE A 171 -3.17 -10.88 14.11
N TYR A 172 -4.21 -10.23 14.59
CA TYR A 172 -5.11 -10.76 15.61
C TYR A 172 -6.58 -10.47 15.29
N THR A 173 -7.48 -11.23 15.91
CA THR A 173 -8.89 -10.88 16.05
C THR A 173 -9.29 -10.76 17.52
N LEU A 174 -10.17 -9.81 17.86
CA LEU A 174 -10.81 -9.71 19.19
C LEU A 174 -12.32 -9.93 19.05
N GLN A 175 -12.85 -10.96 19.69
CA GLN A 175 -14.29 -11.28 19.63
C GLN A 175 -15.14 -10.20 20.31
N GLN A 176 -16.26 -9.84 19.66
CA GLN A 176 -17.23 -8.84 20.14
C GLN A 176 -18.37 -9.54 20.88
N ARG A 177 -18.11 -10.00 22.10
CA ARG A 177 -19.07 -10.69 22.98
C ARG A 177 -19.15 -9.96 24.32
N ALA A 178 -20.36 -9.70 24.81
CA ALA A 178 -20.59 -8.99 26.07
C ALA A 178 -20.66 -9.92 27.29
N ASP A 179 -20.91 -11.20 27.03
CA ASP A 179 -21.12 -12.29 27.99
C ASP A 179 -19.84 -13.09 28.31
N GLU A 180 -18.73 -12.76 27.66
CA GLU A 180 -17.45 -13.45 27.80
C GLU A 180 -16.29 -12.42 27.91
N PRO A 181 -15.20 -12.74 28.63
CA PRO A 181 -14.04 -11.86 28.70
C PRO A 181 -13.41 -11.65 27.31
N PRO A 182 -12.74 -10.51 27.06
CA PRO A 182 -12.15 -10.20 25.75
C PRO A 182 -11.11 -11.25 25.33
N ARG A 183 -11.42 -12.01 24.27
CA ARG A 183 -10.53 -13.04 23.70
C ARG A 183 -9.87 -12.58 22.42
N PHE A 184 -8.55 -12.46 22.49
CA PHE A 184 -7.67 -12.23 21.35
C PHE A 184 -7.24 -13.58 20.76
N HIS A 185 -7.28 -13.70 19.43
CA HIS A 185 -6.74 -14.84 18.68
C HIS A 185 -5.68 -14.35 17.70
N ARG A 186 -4.54 -15.03 17.62
CA ARG A 186 -3.48 -14.73 16.64
C ARG A 186 -3.79 -15.44 15.32
N GLU A 187 -3.75 -14.71 14.22
CA GLU A 187 -4.25 -15.17 12.92
C GLU A 187 -3.12 -15.59 11.94
N ASP A 188 -3.04 -16.87 11.60
CA ASP A 188 -2.24 -17.35 10.46
C ASP A 188 -2.97 -17.08 9.13
N SER A 189 -4.31 -17.12 9.14
CA SER A 189 -5.15 -16.96 7.94
C SER A 189 -4.90 -15.65 7.17
N CYS A 190 -4.58 -14.57 7.88
CA CYS A 190 -4.22 -13.28 7.30
C CYS A 190 -2.96 -13.35 6.42
N LEU A 191 -2.00 -14.22 6.74
CA LEU A 191 -0.72 -14.32 6.03
C LEU A 191 -0.89 -14.78 4.57
N THR A 192 -1.97 -15.50 4.24
CA THR A 192 -2.30 -15.87 2.85
C THR A 192 -2.44 -14.64 1.93
N CYS A 193 -2.88 -13.50 2.48
CA CYS A 193 -2.88 -12.22 1.75
C CYS A 193 -1.67 -11.35 2.11
N HIS A 194 -1.25 -11.33 3.38
CA HIS A 194 -0.26 -10.38 3.91
C HIS A 194 1.21 -10.84 3.81
N VAL A 195 1.49 -12.02 3.25
CA VAL A 195 2.83 -12.49 2.88
C VAL A 195 2.83 -12.88 1.40
N THR A 196 2.73 -11.87 0.53
CA THR A 196 2.65 -12.04 -0.93
C THR A 196 3.69 -11.17 -1.63
N GLU A 197 3.82 -11.28 -2.96
CA GLU A 197 4.69 -10.40 -3.75
C GLU A 197 4.38 -8.91 -3.50
N GLY A 198 3.09 -8.56 -3.33
CA GLY A 198 2.65 -7.20 -2.98
C GLY A 198 3.15 -6.69 -1.62
N THR A 199 3.55 -7.57 -0.70
CA THR A 199 4.23 -7.23 0.56
C THR A 199 5.70 -7.62 0.56
N LEU A 200 6.32 -7.78 -0.62
CA LEU A 200 7.72 -8.20 -0.76
C LEU A 200 8.02 -9.55 -0.09
N GLN A 201 7.03 -10.44 -0.04
CA GLN A 201 7.09 -11.77 0.60
C GLN A 201 7.43 -11.73 2.11
N VAL A 202 7.10 -10.65 2.81
CA VAL A 202 7.17 -10.55 4.27
C VAL A 202 5.80 -10.18 4.87
N PRO A 203 5.55 -10.43 6.17
CA PRO A 203 4.34 -10.00 6.86
C PRO A 203 4.24 -8.48 6.87
N GLY A 204 3.40 -7.94 5.99
CA GLY A 204 3.33 -6.50 5.71
C GLY A 204 1.91 -6.00 5.45
N PHE A 205 1.81 -4.71 5.15
CA PHE A 205 0.54 -4.03 4.94
C PHE A 205 0.26 -3.88 3.45
N ILE A 206 -1.02 -3.99 3.07
CA ILE A 206 -1.45 -3.88 1.67
C ILE A 206 -2.53 -2.81 1.58
N LEU A 207 -2.22 -1.74 0.86
CA LEU A 207 -3.21 -0.79 0.40
C LEU A 207 -3.63 -1.10 -1.03
N ARG A 208 -4.93 -0.92 -1.28
CA ARG A 208 -5.63 -1.31 -2.50
C ARG A 208 -6.59 -0.20 -2.90
N SER A 209 -6.56 0.16 -4.17
CA SER A 209 -7.38 1.20 -4.75
C SER A 209 -8.15 0.62 -5.93
N PHE A 210 -9.41 0.25 -5.73
CA PHE A 210 -10.25 -0.37 -6.75
C PHE A 210 -11.54 0.42 -6.96
N VAL A 211 -11.81 0.81 -8.22
CA VAL A 211 -13.17 1.21 -8.60
C VAL A 211 -14.08 0.00 -8.38
N THR A 212 -15.16 0.19 -7.62
CA THR A 212 -16.13 -0.87 -7.34
C THR A 212 -17.38 -0.71 -8.20
N ASP A 213 -18.28 -1.69 -8.15
CA ASP A 213 -19.68 -1.44 -8.47
C ASP A 213 -20.41 -0.76 -7.29
N ALA A 214 -21.70 -0.45 -7.49
CA ALA A 214 -22.58 0.13 -6.47
C ALA A 214 -22.93 -0.84 -5.31
N GLN A 215 -22.33 -2.04 -5.25
CA GLN A 215 -22.42 -2.97 -4.12
C GLN A 215 -21.05 -3.15 -3.46
N GLY A 216 -20.04 -2.34 -3.79
CA GLY A 216 -18.69 -2.41 -3.23
C GLY A 216 -17.82 -3.54 -3.78
N ARG A 217 -18.23 -4.28 -4.81
CA ARG A 217 -17.39 -5.34 -5.41
C ARG A 217 -16.31 -4.71 -6.31
N PRO A 218 -15.01 -5.00 -6.11
CA PRO A 218 -13.94 -4.49 -6.96
C PRO A 218 -14.12 -4.85 -8.45
N ARG A 219 -13.85 -3.90 -9.36
CA ARG A 219 -13.86 -4.09 -10.82
C ARG A 219 -12.46 -3.97 -11.43
N GLN A 220 -11.83 -2.81 -11.27
CA GLN A 220 -10.52 -2.47 -11.82
C GLN A 220 -9.79 -1.53 -10.85
N GLY A 221 -8.46 -1.60 -10.79
CA GLY A 221 -7.69 -0.76 -9.88
C GLY A 221 -6.23 -1.14 -9.76
N PHE A 222 -5.63 -0.71 -8.65
CA PHE A 222 -4.21 -0.75 -8.36
C PHE A 222 -3.95 -1.44 -7.02
N SER A 223 -2.95 -2.32 -6.99
CA SER A 223 -2.53 -3.08 -5.81
C SER A 223 -1.07 -3.54 -5.99
N PRO A 224 -0.14 -3.20 -5.08
CA PRO A 224 -0.32 -2.24 -3.99
C PRO A 224 -0.47 -0.79 -4.49
N VAL A 225 -0.88 0.10 -3.60
CA VAL A 225 -0.69 1.56 -3.71
C VAL A 225 0.04 2.08 -2.48
N ASP A 226 0.69 3.23 -2.60
CA ASP A 226 1.47 3.88 -1.53
C ASP A 226 1.60 5.41 -1.76
N HIS A 227 2.33 6.11 -0.88
CA HIS A 227 2.59 7.55 -1.00
C HIS A 227 3.32 8.00 -2.27
N ALA A 228 3.96 7.11 -3.03
CA ALA A 228 4.59 7.44 -4.33
C ALA A 228 3.62 7.22 -5.51
N THR A 229 2.44 6.64 -5.26
CA THR A 229 1.40 6.43 -6.27
C THR A 229 0.73 7.77 -6.62
N PRO A 230 0.54 8.14 -7.90
CA PRO A 230 -0.21 9.34 -8.27
C PRO A 230 -1.64 9.38 -7.70
N TYR A 231 -2.12 10.55 -7.26
CA TYR A 231 -3.40 10.69 -6.55
C TYR A 231 -4.58 10.13 -7.35
N GLU A 232 -4.59 10.30 -8.67
CA GLU A 232 -5.66 9.85 -9.58
C GLU A 232 -5.80 8.32 -9.65
N LYS A 233 -4.91 7.59 -8.97
CA LYS A 233 -4.91 6.12 -8.84
C LYS A 233 -5.20 5.67 -7.40
N ARG A 234 -5.38 6.57 -6.43
CA ARG A 234 -5.57 6.24 -5.00
C ARG A 234 -7.03 6.17 -4.55
N TRP A 235 -7.23 5.52 -3.40
CA TRP A 235 -8.46 5.49 -2.60
C TRP A 235 -9.72 4.92 -3.30
N GLY A 236 -9.59 4.18 -4.39
CA GLY A 236 -10.70 3.49 -5.04
C GLY A 236 -11.37 2.50 -4.09
N GLY A 237 -12.67 2.69 -3.83
CA GLY A 237 -13.43 1.89 -2.88
C GLY A 237 -13.35 2.37 -1.42
N TRP A 238 -12.84 3.58 -1.20
CA TRP A 238 -12.76 4.28 0.09
C TRP A 238 -13.60 5.55 0.05
N TYR A 239 -14.13 5.98 1.19
CA TYR A 239 -14.65 7.34 1.35
C TYR A 239 -13.51 8.30 1.65
N VAL A 240 -13.58 9.50 1.07
CA VAL A 240 -12.59 10.56 1.22
C VAL A 240 -13.34 11.87 1.50
N THR A 241 -13.25 12.37 2.72
CA THR A 241 -13.75 13.68 3.15
C THR A 241 -12.59 14.67 3.29
N GLY A 242 -12.88 15.98 3.30
CA GLY A 242 -11.85 17.03 3.47
C GLY A 242 -10.94 17.27 2.25
N ALA A 243 -11.06 16.48 1.17
CA ALA A 243 -10.28 16.64 -0.05
C ALA A 243 -10.67 17.93 -0.83
N PRO A 244 -9.70 18.81 -1.16
CA PRO A 244 -9.90 19.90 -2.11
C PRO A 244 -10.30 19.41 -3.51
N ARG A 245 -10.99 20.25 -4.29
CA ARG A 245 -11.55 19.89 -5.61
C ARG A 245 -10.49 19.61 -6.68
N GLU A 246 -9.27 20.05 -6.43
CA GLU A 246 -8.08 19.88 -7.25
C GLU A 246 -7.51 18.46 -7.15
N PHE A 247 -7.82 17.73 -6.07
CA PHE A 247 -7.44 16.32 -5.92
C PHE A 247 -8.28 15.46 -6.86
N GLN A 248 -7.62 14.89 -7.86
CA GLN A 248 -8.15 13.79 -8.65
C GLN A 248 -7.81 12.49 -7.93
N HIS A 249 -8.80 11.65 -7.65
CA HIS A 249 -8.64 10.36 -6.95
C HIS A 249 -9.79 9.41 -7.29
N LEU A 250 -9.74 8.13 -6.88
CA LEU A 250 -10.80 7.14 -7.14
C LEU A 250 -11.78 6.92 -5.98
N GLY A 251 -11.61 7.62 -4.85
CA GLY A 251 -12.53 7.59 -3.70
C GLY A 251 -13.96 8.03 -4.02
N ASN A 252 -14.88 7.87 -3.08
CA ASN A 252 -16.29 8.30 -3.18
C ASN A 252 -17.15 7.69 -4.31
N LEU A 253 -16.57 6.93 -5.26
CA LEU A 253 -17.22 6.20 -6.35
C LEU A 253 -18.06 5.01 -5.81
N SER A 254 -19.17 5.35 -5.15
CA SER A 254 -19.93 4.47 -4.26
C SER A 254 -21.34 4.15 -4.77
N THR A 255 -21.84 4.89 -5.77
CA THR A 255 -23.19 4.70 -6.35
C THR A 255 -23.17 4.68 -7.86
N ALA A 256 -24.23 4.16 -8.48
CA ALA A 256 -24.41 4.15 -9.92
C ALA A 256 -24.28 5.53 -10.57
N GLU A 257 -24.79 6.59 -9.91
CA GLU A 257 -24.65 7.97 -10.39
C GLU A 257 -23.18 8.45 -10.40
N THR A 258 -22.45 8.21 -9.31
CA THR A 258 -21.02 8.59 -9.22
C THR A 258 -20.16 7.82 -10.22
N LEU A 259 -20.48 6.54 -10.45
CA LEU A 259 -19.81 5.70 -11.44
C LEU A 259 -20.13 6.15 -12.88
N LEU A 260 -21.39 6.41 -13.21
CA LEU A 260 -21.77 6.95 -14.53
C LEU A 260 -21.17 8.34 -14.79
N THR A 261 -20.97 9.14 -13.74
CA THR A 261 -20.30 10.44 -13.84
C THR A 261 -18.81 10.26 -14.15
N PHE A 262 -18.14 9.36 -13.44
CA PHE A 262 -16.74 8.99 -13.69
C PHE A 262 -16.53 8.39 -15.09
N ASP A 263 -17.39 7.45 -15.52
CA ASP A 263 -17.32 6.83 -16.84
C ASP A 263 -17.53 7.84 -17.99
N ARG A 264 -18.21 8.98 -17.74
CA ARG A 264 -18.45 10.05 -18.74
C ARG A 264 -17.42 11.17 -18.72
N LEU A 265 -16.95 11.58 -17.53
CA LEU A 265 -16.16 12.80 -17.32
C LEU A 265 -14.72 12.52 -16.85
N GLY A 266 -14.39 11.26 -16.56
CA GLY A 266 -13.09 10.85 -16.03
C GLY A 266 -12.87 11.27 -14.58
N THR A 267 -11.64 11.71 -14.29
CA THR A 267 -11.03 11.81 -12.95
C THR A 267 -11.56 12.92 -12.04
N ARG A 268 -12.61 13.66 -12.43
CA ARG A 268 -13.26 14.67 -11.57
C ARG A 268 -14.26 13.99 -10.64
N VAL A 269 -13.76 13.51 -9.50
CA VAL A 269 -14.53 12.78 -8.52
C VAL A 269 -15.23 13.71 -7.51
N PRO A 270 -16.41 13.34 -6.97
CA PRO A 270 -17.18 14.25 -6.14
C PRO A 270 -16.54 14.47 -4.76
N THR A 271 -16.47 15.73 -4.34
CA THR A 271 -16.54 16.09 -2.92
C THR A 271 -17.81 15.46 -2.33
N ILE A 272 -17.70 14.82 -1.17
CA ILE A 272 -18.82 14.14 -0.53
C ILE A 272 -19.17 14.81 0.80
N ASP A 273 -20.46 15.03 1.03
CA ASP A 273 -21.00 15.15 2.39
C ASP A 273 -21.32 13.73 2.86
N LEU A 274 -20.52 13.23 3.81
CA LEU A 274 -20.65 11.86 4.31
C LEU A 274 -21.88 11.70 5.22
N ALA A 275 -22.29 12.73 5.95
CA ALA A 275 -23.49 12.69 6.79
C ALA A 275 -24.76 12.65 5.92
N ALA A 276 -24.79 13.42 4.83
CA ALA A 276 -25.87 13.33 3.85
C ALA A 276 -25.86 12.00 3.06
N ARG A 277 -24.68 11.40 2.84
CA ARG A 277 -24.56 10.09 2.17
C ARG A 277 -24.99 8.93 3.07
N LEU A 278 -24.60 8.96 4.35
CA LEU A 278 -24.75 7.89 5.33
C LEU A 278 -25.35 8.47 6.63
N PRO A 279 -26.65 8.81 6.65
CA PRO A 279 -27.28 9.42 7.84
C PRO A 279 -27.29 8.49 9.07
N ASP A 280 -27.32 7.17 8.84
CA ASP A 280 -27.32 6.13 9.89
C ASP A 280 -25.91 5.57 10.17
N LEU A 281 -24.84 6.36 9.95
CA LEU A 281 -23.45 5.92 10.16
C LEU A 281 -23.19 5.53 11.62
N LYS A 282 -22.74 4.30 11.86
CA LYS A 282 -22.54 3.73 13.21
C LYS A 282 -21.09 3.81 13.71
N HIS A 283 -20.27 4.63 13.05
CA HIS A 283 -18.84 4.73 13.27
C HIS A 283 -18.49 5.84 14.26
N LEU A 284 -17.28 5.80 14.82
CA LEU A 284 -16.89 6.71 15.92
C LEU A 284 -16.68 8.16 15.45
N ARG A 285 -16.48 8.38 14.14
CA ARG A 285 -16.46 9.71 13.50
C ARG A 285 -17.43 9.74 12.33
N GLY A 286 -17.97 10.94 12.06
CA GLY A 286 -18.76 11.25 10.86
C GLY A 286 -17.93 11.53 9.60
N SER A 287 -16.64 11.18 9.60
CA SER A 287 -15.66 11.54 8.56
C SER A 287 -14.78 10.34 8.14
N SER A 288 -14.10 10.50 7.00
CA SER A 288 -13.06 9.60 6.49
C SER A 288 -12.00 10.49 5.86
N ASP A 289 -11.27 11.20 6.71
CA ASP A 289 -10.55 12.40 6.31
C ASP A 289 -9.30 12.11 5.46
N ILE A 290 -9.00 13.03 4.55
CA ILE A 290 -7.85 12.92 3.63
C ILE A 290 -6.50 12.92 4.37
N LEU A 291 -6.37 13.58 5.53
CA LEU A 291 -5.09 13.66 6.22
C LEU A 291 -4.65 12.30 6.82
N PRO A 292 -5.49 11.54 7.55
CA PRO A 292 -5.23 10.14 7.88
C PRO A 292 -4.89 9.26 6.67
N LEU A 293 -5.61 9.41 5.55
CA LEU A 293 -5.35 8.65 4.31
C LEU A 293 -3.93 8.90 3.76
N LEU A 294 -3.51 10.17 3.68
CA LEU A 294 -2.19 10.57 3.20
C LEU A 294 -1.07 10.01 4.10
N VAL A 295 -1.23 10.11 5.43
CA VAL A 295 -0.25 9.58 6.40
C VAL A 295 -0.18 8.04 6.31
N HIS A 296 -1.32 7.37 6.18
CA HIS A 296 -1.38 5.92 6.12
C HIS A 296 -0.79 5.34 4.82
N ASP A 297 -1.02 5.99 3.67
CA ASP A 297 -0.39 5.66 2.36
C ASP A 297 1.14 5.62 2.45
N HIS A 298 1.74 6.46 3.29
CA HIS A 298 3.16 6.47 3.56
C HIS A 298 3.57 5.41 4.59
N GLN A 299 2.90 5.40 5.74
CA GLN A 299 3.28 4.59 6.89
C GLN A 299 3.34 3.09 6.56
N THR A 300 2.30 2.55 5.92
CA THR A 300 2.23 1.11 5.60
C THR A 300 3.36 0.65 4.68
N ARG A 301 3.83 1.54 3.81
CA ARG A 301 4.91 1.26 2.85
C ARG A 301 6.25 1.17 3.58
N VAL A 302 6.56 2.14 4.45
CA VAL A 302 7.79 2.15 5.24
C VAL A 302 7.86 0.96 6.21
N GLN A 303 6.77 0.64 6.92
CA GLN A 303 6.71 -0.53 7.81
C GLN A 303 7.01 -1.85 7.07
N THR A 304 6.46 -2.03 5.87
CA THR A 304 6.70 -3.22 5.03
C THR A 304 8.15 -3.27 4.53
N LEU A 305 8.71 -2.13 4.13
CA LEU A 305 10.11 -2.01 3.69
C LEU A 305 11.11 -2.26 4.84
N LEU A 306 10.83 -1.77 6.05
CA LEU A 306 11.63 -2.05 7.25
C LEU A 306 11.64 -3.56 7.59
N THR A 307 10.47 -4.19 7.57
CA THR A 307 10.34 -5.65 7.78
C THR A 307 11.16 -6.42 6.75
N ARG A 308 11.04 -6.04 5.47
CA ARG A 308 11.77 -6.69 4.36
C ARG A 308 13.28 -6.50 4.48
N LEU A 309 13.76 -5.29 4.77
CA LEU A 309 15.18 -5.01 4.95
C LEU A 309 15.77 -5.78 6.14
N ARG A 310 15.02 -5.94 7.24
CA ARG A 310 15.42 -6.84 8.32
C ARG A 310 15.55 -8.27 7.81
N TYR A 311 14.53 -8.82 7.14
CA TYR A 311 14.58 -10.22 6.69
C TYR A 311 15.75 -10.46 5.72
N GLU A 312 16.07 -9.49 4.87
CA GLU A 312 17.29 -9.54 4.04
C GLU A 312 18.56 -9.64 4.90
N ALA A 313 18.67 -8.86 5.97
CA ALA A 313 19.81 -8.89 6.89
C ALA A 313 19.91 -10.18 7.71
N GLU A 314 18.82 -10.62 8.34
CA GLU A 314 18.80 -11.79 9.24
C GLU A 314 19.06 -13.11 8.48
N PHE A 315 18.70 -13.18 7.19
CA PHE A 315 18.95 -14.33 6.32
C PHE A 315 20.19 -14.17 5.41
N ASP A 316 21.08 -13.21 5.70
CA ASP A 316 22.32 -12.92 4.94
C ASP A 316 22.10 -12.81 3.41
N ARG A 317 21.02 -12.13 3.02
CA ARG A 317 20.67 -11.86 1.62
C ARG A 317 21.15 -10.46 1.19
N PRO A 318 21.28 -10.21 -0.13
CA PRO A 318 21.43 -8.87 -0.66
C PRO A 318 20.36 -7.93 -0.09
N LEU A 319 20.83 -6.78 0.42
CA LEU A 319 20.01 -5.74 1.06
C LEU A 319 19.39 -4.82 0.00
N ASP A 320 18.73 -5.44 -0.98
CA ASP A 320 18.11 -4.78 -2.14
C ASP A 320 17.04 -3.76 -1.72
N THR A 321 16.47 -3.92 -0.53
CA THR A 321 15.45 -3.03 0.03
C THR A 321 16.02 -1.75 0.65
N LEU A 322 17.34 -1.60 0.79
CA LEU A 322 17.96 -0.42 1.41
C LEU A 322 17.66 0.88 0.65
N GLU A 323 17.85 0.89 -0.68
CA GLU A 323 17.54 2.06 -1.50
C GLU A 323 16.02 2.32 -1.58
N PRO A 324 15.13 1.34 -1.82
CA PRO A 324 13.68 1.50 -1.68
C PRO A 324 13.22 2.09 -0.33
N LEU A 325 13.81 1.63 0.79
CA LEU A 325 13.52 2.19 2.12
C LEU A 325 14.02 3.63 2.25
N THR A 326 15.24 3.92 1.78
CA THR A 326 15.80 5.29 1.77
C THR A 326 14.90 6.24 0.98
N ARG A 327 14.45 5.80 -0.21
CA ARG A 327 13.52 6.55 -1.05
C ARG A 327 12.21 6.85 -0.33
N ALA A 328 11.61 5.84 0.31
CA ALA A 328 10.39 6.03 1.09
C ALA A 328 10.61 6.99 2.27
N LEU A 329 11.67 6.80 3.06
CA LEU A 329 11.98 7.66 4.22
C LEU A 329 12.27 9.12 3.85
N LEU A 330 12.60 9.42 2.59
CA LEU A 330 12.83 10.78 2.07
C LEU A 330 11.73 11.24 1.08
N PHE A 331 10.55 10.61 1.12
CA PHE A 331 9.38 10.93 0.29
C PHE A 331 9.69 11.02 -1.22
N ALA A 332 10.63 10.21 -1.70
CA ALA A 332 11.05 10.24 -3.09
C ALA A 332 9.94 9.73 -4.02
N ASN A 333 9.67 10.49 -5.09
CA ASN A 333 8.52 10.35 -5.97
C ASN A 333 7.14 10.62 -5.32
N GLU A 334 7.06 11.22 -4.12
CA GLU A 334 5.77 11.69 -3.60
C GLU A 334 5.21 12.79 -4.52
N PRO A 335 3.98 12.65 -5.05
CA PRO A 335 3.36 13.69 -5.87
C PRO A 335 3.03 14.92 -5.01
N PRO A 336 3.35 16.15 -5.48
CA PRO A 336 3.05 17.37 -4.74
C PRO A 336 1.54 17.52 -4.53
N LEU A 337 1.14 18.15 -3.42
CA LEU A 337 -0.28 18.37 -3.13
C LEU A 337 -0.91 19.25 -4.24
N PRO A 338 -1.99 18.81 -4.92
CA PRO A 338 -2.66 19.60 -5.95
C PRO A 338 -3.25 20.92 -5.44
N ALA A 339 -3.58 20.98 -4.15
CA ALA A 339 -4.02 22.16 -3.43
C ALA A 339 -3.73 21.99 -1.92
N PRO A 340 -3.76 23.08 -1.12
CA PRO A 340 -3.60 22.98 0.33
C PRO A 340 -4.66 22.08 0.98
N VAL A 341 -4.24 21.24 1.91
CA VAL A 341 -5.10 20.35 2.69
C VAL A 341 -5.35 20.97 4.06
N GLU A 342 -6.61 21.04 4.49
CA GLU A 342 -6.93 21.37 5.87
C GLU A 342 -6.87 20.10 6.73
N GLY A 343 -7.76 19.14 6.46
CA GLY A 343 -7.86 17.90 7.21
C GLY A 343 -8.43 18.08 8.62
N ASP A 344 -8.76 16.96 9.27
CA ASP A 344 -9.37 16.93 10.60
C ASP A 344 -8.40 17.48 11.67
N SER A 345 -8.82 18.51 12.39
CA SER A 345 -7.99 19.20 13.39
C SER A 345 -7.68 18.35 14.62
N ASP A 346 -8.56 17.41 15.00
CA ASP A 346 -8.27 16.48 16.09
C ASP A 346 -7.15 15.53 15.68
N TYR A 347 -7.17 15.05 14.42
CA TYR A 347 -6.10 14.17 13.91
C TYR A 347 -4.78 14.92 13.75
N ARG A 348 -4.79 16.14 13.18
CA ARG A 348 -3.59 16.96 13.04
C ARG A 348 -2.94 17.22 14.40
N ASN A 349 -3.72 17.70 15.36
CA ASN A 349 -3.25 18.00 16.71
C ASN A 349 -2.72 16.75 17.42
N TRP A 350 -3.42 15.62 17.34
CA TRP A 350 -2.94 14.36 17.92
C TRP A 350 -1.61 13.94 17.28
N PHE A 351 -1.51 13.98 15.95
CA PHE A 351 -0.33 13.49 15.21
C PHE A 351 0.92 14.34 15.50
N GLU A 352 0.84 15.67 15.43
CA GLU A 352 1.98 16.57 15.70
C GLU A 352 2.43 16.58 17.17
N GLN A 353 1.60 16.06 18.08
CA GLN A 353 1.93 15.90 19.50
C GLN A 353 2.58 14.55 19.82
N GLN A 354 2.60 13.58 18.89
CA GLN A 354 3.20 12.27 19.12
C GLN A 354 4.72 12.32 19.24
N GLY A 355 5.26 11.47 20.13
CA GLY A 355 6.69 11.39 20.43
C GLY A 355 7.17 12.46 21.41
N ASP A 356 8.44 12.37 21.78
CA ASP A 356 9.11 13.35 22.63
C ASP A 356 9.68 14.50 21.76
N HIS A 357 9.57 15.75 22.22
CA HIS A 357 10.22 16.91 21.59
C HIS A 357 11.73 16.74 21.41
N ALA A 358 12.39 15.97 22.27
CA ALA A 358 13.81 15.63 22.16
C ALA A 358 14.13 14.62 21.04
N THR A 359 13.11 14.03 20.40
CA THR A 359 13.27 12.94 19.41
C THR A 359 12.77 13.32 18.03
N ALA A 360 13.37 12.69 17.01
CA ALA A 360 12.96 12.87 15.62
C ALA A 360 11.50 12.47 15.41
N SER A 361 11.04 11.47 16.17
CA SER A 361 9.65 11.02 16.23
C SER A 361 8.61 12.13 16.42
N ARG A 362 8.96 13.30 16.99
CA ARG A 362 8.05 14.45 17.07
C ARG A 362 8.37 15.56 16.07
N ARG A 363 9.64 15.99 16.01
CA ARG A 363 10.05 17.11 15.13
C ARG A 363 9.80 16.82 13.64
N LEU A 364 9.90 15.55 13.20
CA LEU A 364 9.60 15.15 11.82
C LEU A 364 8.10 14.99 11.51
N ARG A 365 7.19 15.26 12.46
CA ARG A 365 5.74 15.19 12.24
C ARG A 365 5.09 16.51 11.86
N GLU A 366 5.79 17.64 12.03
CA GLU A 366 5.28 18.96 11.64
C GLU A 366 4.80 18.93 10.18
N PHE A 367 3.53 19.22 9.96
CA PHE A 367 2.96 19.21 8.61
C PHE A 367 3.24 20.54 7.88
N ASP A 368 3.29 20.49 6.54
CA ASP A 368 3.24 21.70 5.69
C ASP A 368 1.80 21.94 5.19
N LEU A 369 1.19 20.88 4.65
CA LEU A 369 -0.14 20.82 4.03
C LEU A 369 -0.44 21.87 2.96
N LYS A 370 0.53 22.67 2.49
CA LYS A 370 0.33 23.69 1.45
C LYS A 370 0.78 23.19 0.08
N SER A 371 1.90 22.51 0.06
CA SER A 371 2.60 22.00 -1.12
C SER A 371 3.04 20.54 -0.98
N ARG A 372 3.24 20.10 0.26
CA ARG A 372 3.73 18.76 0.64
C ARG A 372 3.07 18.31 1.95
N LEU A 373 3.15 17.03 2.26
CA LEU A 373 2.57 16.50 3.50
C LEU A 373 3.33 17.05 4.72
N PHE A 374 4.63 16.81 4.81
CA PHE A 374 5.47 17.21 5.94
C PHE A 374 6.36 18.42 5.67
N ARG A 375 6.61 19.22 6.72
CA ARG A 375 7.59 20.31 6.71
C ARG A 375 8.98 19.77 6.39
N HIS A 376 9.43 18.75 7.10
CA HIS A 376 10.77 18.18 6.93
C HIS A 376 10.79 17.10 5.83
N GLY A 377 11.87 17.05 5.04
CA GLY A 377 12.05 16.09 3.95
C GLY A 377 12.42 14.66 4.40
N CYS A 378 12.13 14.28 5.64
CA CYS A 378 12.42 12.94 6.17
C CYS A 378 11.27 12.46 7.06
N SER A 379 10.91 11.19 6.94
CA SER A 379 9.80 10.58 7.68
C SER A 379 10.16 10.33 9.14
N TRP A 380 9.21 10.63 10.03
CA TRP A 380 9.27 10.29 11.46
C TRP A 380 9.55 8.80 11.73
N LEU A 381 9.22 7.92 10.79
CA LEU A 381 9.46 6.48 10.89
C LEU A 381 10.95 6.07 10.80
N ILE A 382 11.86 7.01 10.49
CA ILE A 382 13.31 6.82 10.67
C ILE A 382 13.66 6.48 12.12
N ASP A 383 12.83 6.93 13.07
CA ASP A 383 13.00 6.75 14.51
C ASP A 383 12.04 5.69 15.10
N SER A 384 11.33 4.96 14.24
CA SER A 384 10.42 3.88 14.64
C SER A 384 11.16 2.70 15.31
N PRO A 385 10.49 1.88 16.14
CA PRO A 385 11.10 0.67 16.72
C PRO A 385 11.71 -0.27 15.68
N GLY A 386 11.06 -0.42 14.51
CA GLY A 386 11.56 -1.22 13.40
C GLY A 386 12.90 -0.73 12.85
N CYS A 387 13.07 0.59 12.71
CA CYS A 387 14.35 1.18 12.28
C CYS A 387 15.41 1.16 13.38
N ARG A 388 15.04 1.56 14.61
CA ARG A 388 15.94 1.59 15.78
C ARG A 388 16.58 0.22 16.06
N THR A 389 15.85 -0.86 15.87
CA THR A 389 16.31 -2.23 16.17
C THR A 389 17.01 -2.94 14.99
N LEU A 390 17.15 -2.31 13.82
CA LEU A 390 17.88 -2.90 12.68
C LEU A 390 19.32 -3.29 13.10
N PRO A 391 19.90 -4.36 12.52
CA PRO A 391 21.30 -4.70 12.75
C PRO A 391 22.21 -3.48 12.49
N GLN A 392 23.14 -3.22 13.41
CA GLN A 392 23.88 -1.94 13.47
C GLN A 392 24.53 -1.54 12.14
N SER A 393 25.16 -2.49 11.45
CA SER A 393 25.81 -2.29 10.15
C SER A 393 24.82 -1.90 9.05
N VAL A 394 23.60 -2.45 9.07
CA VAL A 394 22.52 -2.14 8.12
C VAL A 394 21.95 -0.76 8.41
N ARG A 395 21.73 -0.44 9.69
CA ARG A 395 21.26 0.89 10.13
C ARG A 395 22.26 1.99 9.79
N GLN A 396 23.55 1.77 10.01
CA GLN A 396 24.63 2.68 9.62
C GLN A 396 24.67 2.91 8.10
N ARG A 397 24.54 1.86 7.29
CA ARG A 397 24.46 2.00 5.82
C ARG A 397 23.24 2.83 5.39
N LEU A 398 22.07 2.59 6.00
CA LEU A 398 20.85 3.35 5.73
C LEU A 398 21.03 4.83 6.07
N PHE A 399 21.54 5.13 7.27
CA PHE A 399 21.74 6.52 7.72
C PHE A 399 22.81 7.26 6.90
N ARG A 400 23.92 6.59 6.54
CA ARG A 400 24.90 7.16 5.61
C ARG A 400 24.26 7.51 4.26
N ARG A 401 23.48 6.58 3.70
CA ARG A 401 22.80 6.77 2.42
C ARG A 401 21.78 7.92 2.46
N ILE A 402 21.06 8.05 3.57
CA ILE A 402 20.18 9.19 3.84
C ILE A 402 20.99 10.50 3.90
N GLY A 403 22.10 10.53 4.63
CA GLY A 403 22.99 11.70 4.74
C GLY A 403 23.60 12.14 3.40
N GLU A 404 24.06 11.19 2.58
CA GLU A 404 24.53 11.45 1.20
C GLU A 404 23.47 12.15 0.34
N ILE A 405 22.21 11.70 0.43
CA ILE A 405 21.12 12.23 -0.39
C ILE A 405 20.66 13.60 0.12
N ILE A 406 20.49 13.77 1.43
CA ILE A 406 20.11 15.05 2.03
C ILE A 406 21.22 16.08 1.82
N GLY A 407 22.49 15.70 1.95
CA GLY A 407 23.64 16.61 1.78
C GLY A 407 23.93 17.00 0.33
N SER A 408 23.46 16.22 -0.66
CA SER A 408 23.74 16.50 -2.07
C SER A 408 22.94 17.72 -2.59
N PRO A 409 23.60 18.71 -3.23
CA PRO A 409 22.89 19.78 -3.95
C PRO A 409 22.21 19.27 -5.23
N SER A 410 22.61 18.10 -5.72
CA SER A 410 22.07 17.42 -6.91
C SER A 410 21.76 15.96 -6.56
N PRO A 411 20.67 15.69 -5.81
CA PRO A 411 20.33 14.34 -5.41
C PRO A 411 19.88 13.49 -6.62
N PRO A 412 19.86 12.14 -6.50
CA PRO A 412 19.42 11.26 -7.59
C PRO A 412 17.98 11.53 -8.06
N ALA A 413 17.63 11.01 -9.24
CA ALA A 413 16.30 11.22 -9.82
C ALA A 413 15.15 10.82 -8.85
N GLY A 414 14.16 11.71 -8.74
CA GLY A 414 12.96 11.52 -7.94
C GLY A 414 13.06 11.90 -6.45
N PHE A 415 14.24 12.28 -5.95
CA PHE A 415 14.35 12.99 -4.68
C PHE A 415 14.05 14.49 -4.86
N ARG A 416 13.53 15.16 -3.82
CA ARG A 416 13.40 16.62 -3.82
C ARG A 416 14.79 17.25 -3.69
N ALA A 417 15.13 18.18 -4.58
CA ALA A 417 16.28 19.06 -4.37
C ALA A 417 15.97 20.02 -3.20
N LEU A 418 16.69 19.86 -2.09
CA LEU A 418 16.56 20.70 -0.90
C LEU A 418 17.45 21.95 -1.04
N GLY A 419 16.94 23.11 -0.60
CA GLY A 419 17.75 24.33 -0.50
C GLY A 419 18.86 24.20 0.56
N GLU A 420 19.91 25.00 0.48
CA GLU A 420 21.09 24.88 1.36
C GLU A 420 20.74 24.91 2.85
N ALA A 421 20.02 25.93 3.30
CA ALA A 421 19.52 26.00 4.69
C ALA A 421 18.59 24.84 5.06
N GLU A 422 17.81 24.30 4.13
CA GLU A 422 16.91 23.15 4.38
C GLU A 422 17.70 21.83 4.51
N ARG A 423 18.83 21.69 3.79
CA ARG A 423 19.78 20.57 3.98
C ARG A 423 20.45 20.65 5.34
N GLU A 424 20.93 21.84 5.72
CA GLU A 424 21.59 22.07 7.01
C GLU A 424 20.64 21.86 8.19
N GLU A 425 19.44 22.45 8.16
CA GLU A 425 18.40 22.27 9.19
C GLU A 425 18.04 20.79 9.35
N LEU A 426 17.84 20.06 8.24
CA LEU A 426 17.46 18.65 8.30
C LEU A 426 18.60 17.74 8.76
N LEU A 427 19.84 17.94 8.29
CA LEU A 427 20.99 17.17 8.77
C LEU A 427 21.24 17.42 10.25
N GLN A 428 21.17 18.67 10.70
CA GLN A 428 21.34 19.02 12.11
C GLN A 428 20.25 18.39 12.98
N LEU A 429 18.98 18.47 12.55
CA LEU A 429 17.86 17.80 13.21
C LEU A 429 18.10 16.29 13.36
N LEU A 430 18.51 15.60 12.29
CA LEU A 430 18.72 14.15 12.33
C LEU A 430 19.92 13.78 13.22
N ARG A 431 21.01 14.55 13.21
CA ARG A 431 22.17 14.37 14.11
C ARG A 431 21.79 14.53 15.58
N GLU A 432 20.97 15.52 15.92
CA GLU A 432 20.51 15.79 17.28
C GLU A 432 19.54 14.74 17.81
N THR A 433 18.69 14.17 16.93
CA THR A 433 17.45 13.51 17.37
C THR A 433 17.22 12.09 16.85
N VAL A 434 18.12 11.56 16.01
CA VAL A 434 18.14 10.14 15.57
C VAL A 434 19.41 9.45 16.09
N ALA A 435 19.24 8.55 17.07
CA ALA A 435 20.36 7.86 17.70
C ALA A 435 21.16 6.99 16.72
N GLY A 436 22.48 7.22 16.63
CA GLY A 436 23.37 6.53 15.69
C GLY A 436 23.48 7.19 14.32
N PHE A 437 22.82 8.33 14.07
CA PHE A 437 22.85 9.01 12.77
C PHE A 437 24.17 9.75 12.52
N GLN A 438 24.66 10.52 13.49
CA GLN A 438 25.94 11.24 13.38
C GLN A 438 27.10 10.26 13.16
N GLU A 439 27.11 9.13 13.85
CA GLU A 439 28.13 8.08 13.79
C GLU A 439 28.10 7.25 12.49
N ALA A 440 27.09 7.47 11.63
CA ALA A 440 26.97 6.82 10.33
C ALA A 440 27.52 7.68 9.17
N LEU A 441 27.56 9.00 9.35
CA LEU A 441 28.10 9.96 8.40
C LEU A 441 29.64 9.85 8.34
N PRO A 442 30.26 10.22 7.20
CA PRO A 442 31.70 10.52 7.19
C PRO A 442 31.99 11.78 8.01
N ASP A 443 33.20 11.85 8.57
CA ASP A 443 33.76 13.04 9.25
C ASP A 443 33.94 14.24 8.30
#